data_AF-A0A6V7MAG7-F1
#
_entry.id   AF-A0A6V7MAG7-F1
#
_cell.length_a   1.000
_cell.length_b   1.000
_cell.length_c   1.000
_cell.angle_alpha   90.00
_cell.angle_beta   90.00
_cell.angle_gamma   90.00
#
_symmetry.space_group_name_H-M   'P 1'
#
loop_
_entity.id
_entity.type
_entity.pdbx_description
1 polymer ?
#
loop_
_entity_poly.entity_id
_entity_poly.type
_entity_poly.pdbx_seq_one_letter_code
_entity_poly.pdbx_strand_id
1 'polypeptide(L)' 'EMMFSLLWYYRPEHTEQGRTNYDTDDEVFASRHRDANSVACIEDKCYILTFNEYCR' A
#
# COMPACT_ATOMS: atom_id res chain seq x y z
N GLU A 1 -12.57 15.91 15.33
CA GLU A 1 -12.46 14.82 14.34
C GLU A 1 -11.19 14.03 14.64
N MET A 2 -11.23 12.70 14.59
CA MET A 2 -10.05 11.88 14.87
C MET A 2 -9.24 11.70 13.58
N MET A 3 -7.96 12.03 13.62
CA MET A 3 -7.03 11.94 12.49
C MET A 3 -6.01 10.84 12.73
N PHE A 4 -5.51 10.25 11.64
CA PHE A 4 -4.48 9.21 11.68
C PHE A 4 -3.33 9.58 10.73
N SER A 5 -2.10 9.60 11.25
CA SER A 5 -0.91 9.77 10.43
C SER A 5 -0.52 8.45 9.78
N LEU A 6 -0.25 8.47 8.48
CA LEU A 6 0.01 7.27 7.69
C LEU A 6 1.18 7.44 6.72
N LEU A 7 1.67 6.30 6.25
CA LEU A 7 2.60 6.18 5.12
C LEU A 7 1.89 5.43 4.00
N TRP A 8 1.93 5.97 2.79
CA TRP A 8 1.27 5.38 1.64
C TRP A 8 2.07 4.18 1.08
N TYR A 9 1.35 3.11 0.79
CA TYR A 9 1.79 2.07 -0.13
C TYR A 9 1.19 2.34 -1.51
N TYR A 10 1.93 2.02 -2.55
CA TYR A 10 1.49 2.20 -3.94
C TYR A 10 1.41 0.86 -4.66
N ARG A 11 0.30 0.62 -5.37
CA ARG A 11 0.25 -0.44 -6.36
C ARG A 11 1.10 -0.06 -7.58
N PRO A 12 1.61 -1.03 -8.36
CA PRO A 12 2.40 -0.77 -9.56
C PRO A 12 1.79 0.26 -10.52
N GLU A 13 0.48 0.20 -10.75
CA GLU A 13 -0.26 1.13 -11.62
C GLU A 13 -0.24 2.60 -11.14
N HIS A 14 0.09 2.86 -9.87
CA HIS A 14 0.19 4.21 -9.32
C HIS A 14 1.63 4.76 -9.36
N THR A 15 2.59 3.98 -9.85
CA THR A 15 3.97 4.44 -10.07
C THR A 15 4.13 4.96 -11.49
N GLU A 16 5.18 5.76 -11.75
CA GLU A 16 5.48 6.28 -13.09
C GLU A 16 5.75 5.16 -14.11
N GLN A 17 6.30 4.03 -13.66
CA GLN A 17 6.57 2.87 -14.51
C GLN A 17 5.29 2.12 -14.90
N GLY A 18 4.24 2.21 -14.08
CA GLY A 18 3.04 1.41 -14.22
C GLY A 18 3.28 -0.08 -13.93
N ARG A 19 2.20 -0.87 -14.06
CA ARG A 19 2.25 -2.32 -13.88
C ARG A 19 2.94 -3.00 -15.06
N THR A 20 3.81 -3.94 -14.77
CA THR A 20 4.55 -4.79 -15.70
C THR A 20 4.11 -6.25 -15.61
N ASN A 21 4.60 -7.08 -16.54
CA ASN A 21 4.35 -8.52 -16.54
C ASN A 21 5.07 -9.28 -15.40
N TYR A 22 5.95 -8.61 -14.64
CA TYR A 22 6.68 -9.20 -13.52
C TYR A 22 6.01 -8.92 -12.18
N ASP A 23 5.10 -7.95 -12.12
CA ASP A 23 4.41 -7.58 -10.89
C ASP A 23 3.29 -8.58 -10.58
N THR A 24 3.12 -8.90 -9.30
CA THR A 24 2.02 -9.76 -8.84
C THR A 24 0.74 -8.95 -8.56
N ASP A 25 -0.43 -9.61 -8.58
CA ASP A 25 -1.73 -8.93 -8.46
C ASP A 25 -1.83 -8.06 -7.19
N ASP A 26 -1.36 -8.58 -6.06
CA ASP A 26 -1.40 -7.92 -4.75
C ASP A 26 -0.12 -7.19 -4.35
N GLU A 27 0.80 -7.00 -5.31
CA GLU A 27 2.04 -6.28 -5.05
C GLU A 27 1.82 -4.82 -4.68
N VAL A 28 2.57 -4.37 -3.67
CA VAL A 28 2.60 -2.99 -3.23
C VAL A 28 4.02 -2.53 -2.89
N PHE A 29 4.31 -1.27 -3.20
CA PHE A 29 5.58 -0.62 -2.90
C PHE A 29 5.46 0.28 -1.67
N ALA A 30 6.33 0.04 -0.68
CA ALA A 30 6.47 0.92 0.48
C ALA A 30 7.06 2.27 0.05
N SER A 31 6.48 3.38 0.52
CA SER A 31 6.97 4.71 0.21
C SER A 31 7.32 5.52 1.47
N ARG A 32 7.97 6.68 1.27
CA ARG A 32 8.18 7.69 2.32
C ARG A 32 7.09 8.77 2.32
N HIS A 33 6.05 8.63 1.51
CA HIS A 33 4.98 9.61 1.41
C HIS A 33 4.12 9.56 2.67
N ARG A 34 4.24 10.62 3.48
CA ARG A 34 3.52 10.80 4.75
C ARG A 34 2.27 11.65 4.52
N ASP A 35 1.21 11.30 5.23
CA ASP A 35 -0.05 12.03 5.19
C ASP A 35 -0.83 11.91 6.52
N ALA A 36 -1.92 12.64 6.66
CA ALA A 36 -2.87 12.53 7.76
C ALA A 36 -4.32 12.59 7.26
N ASN A 37 -5.06 11.49 7.43
CA ASN A 37 -6.46 11.37 7.00
C ASN A 37 -7.41 11.19 8.19
N SER A 38 -8.69 11.48 7.96
CA SER A 38 -9.75 11.18 8.92
C SER A 38 -9.83 9.68 9.16
N VAL A 39 -9.95 9.25 10.42
CA VAL A 39 -10.11 7.84 10.78
C VAL A 39 -11.37 7.23 10.16
N ALA A 40 -12.36 8.07 9.82
CA ALA A 40 -13.56 7.66 9.12
C ALA A 40 -13.31 7.10 7.71
N CYS A 41 -12.12 7.34 7.13
CA CYS A 41 -11.74 6.82 5.80
C CYS A 41 -11.14 5.40 5.84
N ILE A 42 -11.02 4.77 7.02
CA ILE A 42 -10.51 3.40 7.13
C ILE A 42 -11.65 2.42 6.85
N GLU A 43 -11.54 1.67 5.77
CA GLU A 43 -12.54 0.65 5.39
C GLU A 43 -12.33 -0.68 6.14
N ASP A 44 -11.10 -1.19 6.15
CA ASP A 44 -10.74 -2.44 6.85
C ASP A 44 -9.24 -2.47 7.18
N LYS A 45 -8.80 -3.55 7.83
CA LYS A 45 -7.41 -3.86 8.12
C LYS A 45 -6.90 -4.92 7.15
N CYS A 46 -5.64 -4.79 6.76
CA CYS A 46 -4.94 -5.79 5.96
C CYS A 46 -3.54 -6.06 6.54
N TYR A 47 -2.91 -7.12 6.03
CA TYR A 47 -1.52 -7.47 6.34
C TYR A 47 -0.67 -7.25 5.11
N ILE A 48 0.47 -6.57 5.28
CA ILE A 48 1.51 -6.49 4.26
C ILE A 48 2.58 -7.51 4.63
N LEU A 49 2.74 -8.50 3.76
CA LEU A 49 3.69 -9.60 3.95
C LEU A 49 5.00 -9.30 3.23
N THR A 50 6.10 -9.85 3.73
CA THR A 50 7.31 -9.93 2.91
C THR A 50 7.08 -10.91 1.75
N PHE A 51 7.84 -10.76 0.66
CA PHE A 51 7.69 -11.61 -0.52
C PHE A 51 7.75 -13.12 -0.19
N ASN A 52 8.69 -13.52 0.66
CA ASN A 52 8.85 -14.91 1.09
C ASN A 52 7.68 -15.43 1.93
N GLU A 53 6.95 -14.57 2.63
CA GLU A 53 5.76 -14.95 3.40
C GLU A 53 4.54 -15.08 2.49
N TYR A 54 4.42 -14.22 1.48
CA TYR A 54 3.33 -14.24 0.50
C TYR A 54 3.39 -15.47 -0.43
N CYS A 55 4.59 -15.91 -0.82
CA CYS A 55 4.76 -17.06 -1.73
C CYS A 55 4.55 -18.44 -1.07
N ARG A 56 4.12 -18.52 0.19
CA ARG A 56 3.96 -19.78 0.93
C ARG A 56 2.58 -20.39 0.79
#